data_AF-A0A6N7ZNS4-F1
#
_entry.id   AF-A0A6N7ZNS4-F1
#
_cell.length_a   1.000
_cell.length_b   1.000
_cell.length_c   1.000
_cell.angle_alpha   90.00
_cell.angle_beta   90.00
_cell.angle_gamma   90.00
#
_symmetry.space_group_name_H-M   'P 1'
#
loop_
_entity.id
_entity.type
_entity.pdbx_description
1 polymer ?
#
loop_
_entity_poly.entity_id
_entity_poly.type
_entity_poly.pdbx_seq_one_letter_code
_entity_poly.pdbx_strand_id
1 'polypeptide(L)' 'AVRQNGMALYYVPEDLRKKELCLEAVKQDGWALQHAPKAIQTSEMCLEAVKQNCRALQCVPGPLRTREICL' A
#
# COMPACT_ATOMS: atom_id res chain seq x y z
N ALA A 1 9.25 -9.12 -9.78
CA ALA A 1 7.86 -9.53 -9.54
C ALA A 1 6.95 -8.32 -9.32
N VAL A 2 7.04 -7.63 -8.18
CA VAL A 2 6.11 -6.52 -7.86
C VAL A 2 6.10 -5.36 -8.87
N ARG A 3 7.24 -5.09 -9.52
CA ARG A 3 7.36 -4.07 -10.57
C ARG A 3 6.55 -4.37 -11.85
N GLN A 4 6.17 -5.63 -12.07
CA GLN A 4 5.33 -6.04 -13.20
C GLN A 4 3.88 -6.31 -12.77
N ASN A 5 3.68 -6.70 -11.51
CA ASN A 5 2.38 -6.94 -10.90
C ASN A 5 2.49 -6.71 -9.37
N GLY A 6 1.95 -5.61 -8.86
CA GLY A 6 2.02 -5.17 -7.47
C GLY A 6 1.35 -6.15 -6.52
N MET A 7 0.29 -6.83 -6.99
CA MET A 7 -0.36 -7.90 -6.23
C MET A 7 0.54 -9.11 -5.97
N ALA A 8 1.68 -9.22 -6.67
CA ALA A 8 2.69 -10.23 -6.33
C ALA A 8 3.25 -10.07 -4.91
N LEU A 9 3.05 -8.90 -4.26
CA LEU A 9 3.38 -8.70 -2.85
C LEU A 9 2.67 -9.71 -1.92
N TYR A 10 1.47 -10.19 -2.31
CA TYR A 10 0.73 -11.23 -1.58
C TYR A 10 1.57 -12.50 -1.33
N TYR A 11 2.39 -12.90 -2.30
CA TYR A 11 3.21 -14.11 -2.22
C TYR A 11 4.54 -13.91 -1.48
N VAL A 12 4.90 -12.67 -1.17
CA VAL A 12 6.11 -12.38 -0.39
C VAL A 12 5.82 -12.69 1.08
N PRO A 13 6.64 -13.51 1.76
CA PRO A 13 6.54 -13.71 3.21
C PRO A 13 6.53 -12.38 3.96
N GLU A 14 5.71 -12.27 5.00
CA GLU A 14 5.47 -11.00 5.71
C GLU A 14 6.77 -10.35 6.21
N ASP A 15 7.69 -11.15 6.77
CA ASP A 15 9.00 -10.68 7.27
C ASP A 15 9.92 -10.09 6.18
N LEU A 16 9.64 -10.39 4.90
CA LEU A 16 10.38 -9.86 3.74
C LEU A 16 9.68 -8.66 3.11
N ARG A 17 8.45 -8.32 3.52
CA ARG A 17 7.70 -7.15 3.04
C ARG A 17 8.25 -5.87 3.67
N LYS A 18 9.41 -5.43 3.21
CA LYS A 18 10.02 -4.18 3.66
C LYS A 18 9.31 -2.97 3.05
N LYS A 19 9.50 -1.80 3.67
CA LYS A 19 8.90 -0.52 3.26
C LYS A 19 9.05 -0.23 1.76
N GLU A 20 10.26 -0.34 1.23
CA GLU A 20 10.55 -0.06 -0.18
C GLU A 20 9.84 -1.02 -1.14
N LEU A 21 9.83 -2.32 -0.81
CA LEU A 21 9.14 -3.33 -1.62
C LEU A 21 7.62 -3.10 -1.63
N CYS A 22 7.05 -2.75 -0.49
CA CYS A 22 5.63 -2.41 -0.39
C CYS A 22 5.29 -1.15 -1.18
N LEU A 23 6.12 -0.12 -1.08
CA LEU A 23 5.92 1.11 -1.85
C LEU A 23 6.00 0.86 -3.37
N GLU A 24 6.97 0.08 -3.83
CA GLU A 24 7.06 -0.31 -5.25
C GLU A 24 5.83 -1.11 -5.71
N ALA A 25 5.32 -2.01 -4.87
CA ALA A 25 4.10 -2.75 -5.16
C ALA A 25 2.88 -1.83 -5.25
N VAL A 26 2.73 -0.88 -4.31
CA VAL A 26 1.63 0.09 -4.27
C VAL A 26 1.68 1.06 -5.44
N LYS A 27 2.87 1.51 -5.84
CA LYS A 27 3.06 2.35 -7.04
C LYS A 27 2.64 1.61 -8.32
N GLN A 28 2.76 0.29 -8.34
CA GLN A 28 2.32 -0.52 -9.47
C GLN A 28 0.81 -0.81 -9.43
N ASP A 29 0.27 -1.13 -8.26
CA ASP A 29 -1.16 -1.35 -8.02
C ASP A 29 -1.53 -0.88 -6.60
N GLY A 30 -2.35 0.16 -6.50
CA GLY A 30 -2.82 0.71 -5.22
C GLY A 30 -3.48 -0.32 -4.30
N TRP A 31 -4.09 -1.39 -4.83
CA TRP A 31 -4.65 -2.47 -4.00
C TRP A 31 -3.59 -3.27 -3.25
N ALA A 32 -2.34 -3.26 -3.69
CA ALA A 32 -1.25 -3.95 -3.01
C ALA A 32 -1.03 -3.44 -1.57
N LEU A 33 -1.53 -2.24 -1.22
CA LEU A 33 -1.52 -1.72 0.14
C LEU A 33 -2.16 -2.69 1.15
N GLN A 34 -3.17 -3.46 0.74
CA GLN A 34 -3.83 -4.44 1.60
C GLN A 34 -2.89 -5.58 2.05
N HIS A 35 -1.79 -5.79 1.33
CA HIS A 35 -0.77 -6.79 1.64
C HIS A 35 0.45 -6.20 2.35
N ALA A 36 0.57 -4.88 2.46
CA ALA A 36 1.61 -4.25 3.25
C ALA A 36 1.31 -4.40 4.75
N PRO A 37 2.25 -4.88 5.59
CA PRO A 37 2.06 -4.93 7.03
C PRO A 37 1.68 -3.56 7.59
N LYS A 38 0.63 -3.50 8.41
CA LYS A 38 0.10 -2.23 8.94
C LYS A 38 1.16 -1.39 9.66
N ALA A 39 2.11 -2.05 10.34
CA ALA A 39 3.19 -1.40 11.09
C ALA A 39 4.18 -0.62 10.21
N ILE A 40 4.23 -0.90 8.90
CA ILE A 40 5.17 -0.25 7.97
C ILE A 40 4.50 0.61 6.91
N GLN A 41 3.16 0.65 6.89
CA GLN A 41 2.44 1.55 5.99
C GLN A 41 2.79 3.00 6.33
N THR A 42 3.01 3.80 5.31
CA THR A 42 3.30 5.23 5.44
C THR A 42 2.23 6.06 4.76
N SER A 43 2.15 7.35 5.11
CA SER A 43 1.26 8.30 4.43
C SER A 43 1.48 8.32 2.92
N GLU A 44 2.74 8.22 2.47
CA GLU A 44 3.09 8.12 1.05
C GLU A 44 2.43 6.91 0.39
N MET A 45 2.54 5.70 0.96
CA MET A 45 1.89 4.52 0.40
C MET A 45 0.36 4.65 0.39
N CYS A 46 -0.21 5.19 1.46
CA CYS A 46 -1.65 5.35 1.57
C CYS A 46 -2.18 6.34 0.52
N LEU A 47 -1.50 7.47 0.35
CA LEU A 47 -1.82 8.49 -0.63
C LEU A 47 -1.69 7.94 -2.06
N GLU A 48 -0.61 7.22 -2.35
CA GLU A 48 -0.39 6.60 -3.66
C GLU A 48 -1.50 5.59 -3.98
N ALA A 49 -1.87 4.74 -3.03
CA ALA A 49 -2.94 3.77 -3.18
C ALA A 49 -4.30 4.42 -3.46
N VAL A 50 -4.67 5.44 -2.66
CA VAL A 50 -5.96 6.13 -2.79
C VAL A 50 -6.05 6.95 -4.08
N LYS A 51 -4.94 7.56 -4.52
CA LYS A 51 -4.87 8.28 -5.80
C LYS A 51 -5.19 7.39 -7.00
N GLN A 52 -4.72 6.14 -6.96
CA GLN A 52 -5.02 5.17 -8.02
C GLN A 52 -6.43 4.61 -7.90
N ASN A 53 -6.90 4.35 -6.68
CA ASN A 53 -8.24 3.84 -6.43
C ASN A 53 -8.76 4.31 -5.07
N CYS A 54 -9.81 5.13 -5.07
CA CYS A 54 -10.41 5.65 -3.84
C CYS A 54 -10.89 4.55 -2.88
N ARG A 55 -11.22 3.35 -3.39
CA ARG A 55 -11.60 2.20 -2.55
C ARG A 55 -10.44 1.66 -1.72
N ALA A 56 -9.19 1.93 -2.09
CA ALA A 56 -8.02 1.57 -1.29
C ALA A 56 -7.98 2.29 0.07
N LEU A 57 -8.81 3.32 0.28
CA LEU A 57 -9.00 3.97 1.59
C LEU A 57 -9.43 2.97 2.68
N GLN A 58 -10.10 1.87 2.31
CA GLN A 58 -10.46 0.80 3.25
C GLN A 58 -9.23 0.11 3.86
N CYS A 59 -8.10 0.14 3.15
CA CYS A 59 -6.83 -0.48 3.56
C CYS A 59 -5.96 0.45 4.42
N VAL A 60 -6.28 1.75 4.47
CA VAL A 60 -5.54 2.75 5.25
C VAL A 60 -5.83 2.60 6.74
N PRO A 61 -4.81 2.45 7.61
CA PRO A 61 -4.98 2.32 9.05
C PRO A 61 -5.45 3.64 9.67
N GLY A 62 -6.23 3.55 10.75
CA GLY A 62 -6.83 4.71 11.42
C GLY A 62 -5.89 5.90 11.64
N PRO A 63 -4.67 5.71 12.18
CA PRO A 63 -3.72 6.81 12.39
C PRO A 63 -3.26 7.53 11.11
N LEU A 64 -3.40 6.91 9.94
CA LEU A 64 -3.05 7.49 8.64
C LEU A 64 -4.26 8.01 7.86
N ARG A 65 -5.48 7.92 8.38
CA ARG A 65 -6.66 8.50 7.73
C ARG A 65 -6.74 10.00 8.00
N THR A 66 -5.91 10.75 7.28
CA THR A 66 -5.90 12.22 7.30
C THR A 66 -6.85 12.78 6.26
N ARG A 67 -7.20 14.07 6.39
CA ARG A 67 -7.98 14.79 5.37
C ARG A 67 -7.32 14.72 3.99
N GLU A 68 -5.99 14.76 3.93
CA GLU A 68 -5.25 14.65 2.67
C GLU A 68 -5.44 13.30 1.97
N ILE A 69 -5.51 12.19 2.73
CA ILE A 69 -5.69 10.84 2.20
C ILE A 69 -7.16 10.52 1.90
N CYS A 70 -8.11 11.22 2.52
CA CYS A 70 -9.55 10.98 2.36
C CYS A 70 -10.24 11.87 1.30
N LEU A 71 -9.50 12.78 0.65
CA LEU A 71 -10.01 13.70 -0.39
C LEU A 71 -9.63 13.22 -1.79
#